data_AF-A0A932VW62-F1
#
_entry.id   AF-A0A932VW62-F1
#
_cell.length_a   1.000
_cell.length_b   1.000
_cell.length_c   1.000
_cell.angle_alpha   90.00
_cell.angle_beta   90.00
_cell.angle_gamma   90.00
#
_symmetry.space_group_name_H-M   'P 1'
#
loop_
_entity.id
_entity.type
_entity.pdbx_description
1 polymer ?
#
loop_
_entity_poly.entity_id
_entity_poly.type
_entity_poly.pdbx_seq_one_letter_code
_entity_poly.pdbx_strand_id
1 'polypeptide(L)'
;MYTFRRKSIAGKVSPKMHKLKVRCPKQSLLTLTRSHQWTDRMVYILAANKYLPYKNGRSKILYIGTTKKGAGRPAASAVNKASEVFYKLHGVKTIEVHVATCAKRKKVPTWKRLESALLDAFRKRYFELPHQNKVRPKVNDGLFGSNALQKLIARFEPK
;
A
#
# COMPACT_ATOMS: atom_id res chain seq x y z
N MET A 1 -37.84 38.78 66.03
CA MET A 1 -37.17 39.49 64.91
C MET A 1 -36.05 38.58 64.40
N TYR A 2 -36.30 37.82 63.33
CA TYR A 2 -35.33 36.84 62.79
C TYR A 2 -34.62 37.43 61.56
N THR A 3 -33.30 37.57 61.63
CA THR A 3 -32.46 38.05 60.52
C THR A 3 -32.06 36.88 59.60
N PHE A 4 -32.66 36.83 58.40
CA PHE A 4 -32.26 35.90 57.36
C PHE A 4 -30.96 36.37 56.69
N ARG A 5 -29.84 35.74 57.04
CA ARG A 5 -28.52 35.97 56.43
C ARG A 5 -28.46 35.25 55.08
N ARG A 6 -28.61 35.97 53.96
CA ARG A 6 -28.40 35.41 52.61
C ARG A 6 -26.93 34.96 52.46
N LYS A 7 -26.70 33.65 52.36
CA LYS A 7 -25.42 33.10 51.88
C LYS A 7 -25.31 33.34 50.38
N SER A 8 -24.37 34.21 49.98
CA SER A 8 -23.91 34.32 48.59
C SER A 8 -23.25 33.00 48.18
N ILE A 9 -23.84 32.32 47.19
CA ILE A 9 -23.22 31.15 46.56
C ILE A 9 -22.28 31.71 45.49
N ALA A 10 -20.99 31.78 45.84
CA ALA A 10 -19.94 32.11 44.89
C ALA A 10 -20.00 31.12 43.72
N GLY A 11 -20.24 31.63 42.51
CA GLY A 11 -20.23 30.85 41.29
C GLY A 11 -18.88 30.16 41.13
N LYS A 12 -18.88 28.83 41.00
CA LYS A 12 -17.68 28.07 40.61
C LYS A 12 -17.24 28.57 39.24
N VAL A 13 -16.14 29.32 39.20
CA VAL A 13 -15.49 29.71 37.94
C VAL A 13 -14.97 28.43 37.29
N SER A 14 -15.53 28.09 36.13
CA SER A 14 -15.08 26.96 35.33
C SER A 14 -13.59 27.15 34.98
N PRO A 15 -12.75 26.09 35.09
CA PRO A 15 -11.33 26.22 34.80
C PRO A 15 -11.14 26.72 33.36
N LYS A 16 -10.33 27.79 33.21
CA LYS A 16 -10.00 28.41 31.92
C LYS A 16 -9.34 27.33 31.03
N MET A 17 -10.09 26.79 30.07
CA MET A 17 -9.54 25.82 29.13
C MET A 17 -8.45 26.49 28.27
N HIS A 18 -7.21 26.01 28.39
CA HIS A 18 -6.14 26.43 27.50
C HIS A 18 -6.45 25.98 26.07
N LYS A 19 -6.35 26.91 25.12
CA LYS A 19 -6.56 26.62 23.69
C LYS A 19 -5.48 25.66 23.19
N LEU A 20 -5.91 24.61 22.47
CA LEU A 20 -4.99 23.66 21.83
C LEU A 20 -4.28 24.31 20.64
N LYS A 21 -2.98 24.02 20.48
CA LYS A 21 -2.20 24.44 19.31
C LYS A 21 -2.42 23.46 18.17
N VAL A 22 -3.04 23.91 17.08
CA VAL A 22 -3.16 23.13 15.84
C VAL A 22 -1.83 23.15 15.09
N ARG A 23 -1.37 21.97 14.63
CA ARG A 23 -0.13 21.82 13.83
C ARG A 23 -0.43 21.04 12.56
N CYS A 24 0.04 21.54 11.43
CA CYS A 24 0.01 20.85 10.14
C CYS A 24 1.43 20.89 9.55
N PRO A 25 2.22 19.80 9.66
CA PRO A 25 3.55 19.75 9.08
C PRO A 25 3.53 19.96 7.56
N LYS A 26 4.56 20.60 6.99
CA LYS A 26 4.66 20.86 5.54
C LYS A 26 4.84 19.58 4.71
N GLN A 27 5.31 18.50 5.32
CA GLN A 27 5.57 17.24 4.64
C GLN A 27 4.26 16.47 4.38
N SER A 28 4.00 16.13 3.12
CA SER A 28 2.91 15.23 2.76
C SER A 28 3.24 13.79 3.18
N LEU A 29 2.34 13.15 3.93
CA LEU A 29 2.47 11.74 4.34
C LEU A 29 1.80 10.76 3.37
N LEU A 30 0.87 11.27 2.55
CA LEU A 30 0.24 10.55 1.45
C LEU A 30 0.22 11.47 0.24
N THR A 31 0.82 11.02 -0.86
CA THR A 31 0.86 11.77 -2.11
C THR A 31 0.27 10.91 -3.21
N LEU A 32 -0.79 11.40 -3.83
CA LEU A 32 -1.39 10.79 -5.01
C LEU A 32 -1.08 11.68 -6.20
N THR A 33 -0.50 11.10 -7.24
CA THR A 33 -0.15 11.83 -8.47
C THR A 33 -1.11 11.43 -9.57
N ARG A 34 -1.71 12.41 -10.25
CA ARG A 34 -2.47 12.14 -11.49
C ARG A 34 -1.49 11.63 -12.55
N SER A 35 -1.79 10.48 -13.14
CA SER A 35 -0.95 9.85 -14.16
C SER A 35 -1.84 9.11 -15.15
N HIS A 36 -1.42 9.11 -16.42
CA HIS A 36 -2.09 8.34 -17.47
C HIS A 36 -1.93 6.83 -17.28
N GLN A 37 -0.99 6.41 -16.40
CA GLN A 37 -0.79 5.02 -16.02
C GLN A 37 -1.91 4.48 -15.14
N TRP A 38 -2.72 5.35 -14.52
CA TRP A 38 -3.88 4.95 -13.73
C TRP A 38 -5.06 4.54 -14.62
N THR A 39 -4.88 3.43 -15.34
CA THR A 39 -5.89 2.91 -16.26
C THR A 39 -6.77 1.86 -15.57
N ASP A 40 -7.91 1.58 -16.18
CA ASP A 40 -8.64 0.36 -15.87
C ASP A 40 -7.82 -0.87 -16.24
N ARG A 41 -8.09 -1.99 -15.56
CA ARG A 41 -7.55 -3.31 -15.89
C ARG A 41 -6.02 -3.33 -15.91
N MET A 42 -5.42 -2.98 -14.77
CA MET A 42 -3.96 -2.96 -14.58
C MET A 42 -3.53 -3.84 -13.39
N VAL A 43 -2.24 -4.15 -13.37
CA VAL A 43 -1.55 -4.71 -12.21
C VAL A 43 -0.85 -3.56 -11.48
N TYR A 44 -0.83 -3.61 -10.16
CA TYR A 44 -0.03 -2.72 -9.33
C TYR A 44 0.82 -3.52 -8.36
N ILE A 45 1.96 -2.95 -8.02
CA ILE A 45 2.98 -3.52 -7.14
C ILE A 45 3.18 -2.52 -6.01
N LEU A 46 2.96 -2.96 -4.77
CA LEU A 46 3.33 -2.20 -3.60
C LEU A 46 4.77 -2.54 -3.25
N ALA A 47 5.62 -1.52 -3.13
CA ALA A 47 7.04 -1.68 -2.82
C ALA A 47 7.41 -0.85 -1.58
N ALA A 48 8.20 -1.42 -0.67
CA ALA A 48 8.77 -0.70 0.46
C ALA A 48 10.01 0.11 0.02
N ASN A 49 10.37 1.14 0.78
CA ASN A 49 11.68 1.79 0.64
C ASN A 49 12.87 0.90 1.05
N LYS A 50 12.61 -0.22 1.71
CA LYS A 50 13.61 -1.15 2.25
C LYS A 50 13.54 -2.49 1.52
N TYR A 51 14.70 -3.08 1.23
CA TYR A 51 14.78 -4.47 0.78
C TYR A 51 14.40 -5.40 1.93
N LEU A 52 13.34 -6.17 1.77
CA LEU A 52 12.87 -7.16 2.74
C LEU A 52 13.52 -8.52 2.45
N PRO A 53 13.86 -9.27 3.50
CA PRO A 53 14.36 -10.63 3.31
C PRO A 53 13.24 -11.52 2.76
N TYR A 54 13.65 -12.40 1.86
CA TYR A 54 12.87 -13.52 1.36
C TYR A 54 13.73 -14.79 1.41
N LYS A 55 13.14 -15.98 1.26
CA LYS A 55 13.86 -17.27 1.34
C LYS A 55 15.05 -17.34 0.36
N ASN A 56 14.91 -16.75 -0.82
CA ASN A 56 16.00 -16.67 -1.81
C ASN A 56 16.30 -15.23 -2.22
N GLY A 57 16.91 -14.46 -1.33
CA GLY A 57 17.40 -13.10 -1.60
C GLY A 57 16.55 -12.02 -0.93
N ARG A 58 16.53 -10.83 -1.53
CA ARG A 58 15.82 -9.68 -0.98
C ARG A 58 15.06 -8.92 -2.07
N SER A 59 13.90 -8.37 -1.72
CA SER A 59 13.09 -7.56 -2.64
C SER A 59 12.37 -6.43 -1.90
N LYS A 60 12.12 -5.33 -2.58
CA LYS A 60 11.23 -4.26 -2.07
C LYS A 60 9.75 -4.61 -2.21
N ILE A 61 9.38 -5.54 -3.09
CA ILE A 61 7.98 -5.88 -3.36
C ILE A 61 7.33 -6.39 -2.08
N LEU A 62 6.16 -5.86 -1.72
CA LEU A 62 5.34 -6.26 -0.58
C LEU A 62 4.08 -6.99 -1.04
N TYR A 63 3.49 -6.52 -2.14
CA TYR A 63 2.22 -6.98 -2.65
C TYR A 63 2.13 -6.80 -4.17
N ILE A 64 1.51 -7.74 -4.84
CA ILE A 64 1.11 -7.63 -6.26
C ILE A 64 -0.39 -7.85 -6.32
N GLY A 65 -1.10 -6.92 -6.95
CA GLY A 65 -2.55 -6.96 -7.06
C GLY A 65 -3.06 -6.42 -8.38
N THR A 66 -4.34 -6.69 -8.68
CA THR A 66 -5.02 -6.14 -9.87
C THR A 66 -6.19 -5.22 -9.54
N THR A 67 -6.55 -4.37 -10.50
CA THR A 67 -7.78 -3.57 -10.44
C THR A 67 -8.50 -3.56 -11.78
N LYS A 68 -9.84 -3.57 -11.74
CA LYS A 68 -10.69 -3.37 -12.92
C LYS A 68 -11.10 -1.89 -13.08
N LYS A 69 -11.10 -1.10 -12.01
CA LYS A 69 -11.76 0.23 -11.90
C LYS A 69 -10.76 1.35 -11.55
N GLY A 70 -9.64 1.44 -12.27
CA GLY A 70 -8.63 2.49 -12.05
C GLY A 70 -7.94 2.50 -10.68
N ALA A 71 -7.47 3.69 -10.28
CA ALA A 71 -6.55 3.93 -9.16
C ALA A 71 -7.11 3.71 -7.74
N GLY A 72 -8.44 3.68 -7.57
CA GLY A 72 -9.05 3.62 -6.24
C GLY A 72 -8.62 2.37 -5.44
N ARG A 73 -8.57 1.21 -6.09
CA ARG A 73 -8.15 -0.04 -5.45
C ARG A 73 -6.65 -0.07 -5.08
N PRO A 74 -5.71 0.32 -5.96
CA PRO A 74 -4.30 0.48 -5.58
C PRO A 74 -4.10 1.40 -4.39
N ALA A 75 -4.73 2.58 -4.37
CA ALA A 75 -4.59 3.54 -3.27
C ALA A 75 -5.12 2.97 -1.94
N ALA A 76 -6.32 2.40 -1.94
CA ALA A 76 -6.89 1.75 -0.76
C ALA A 76 -6.03 0.58 -0.27
N SER A 77 -5.50 -0.22 -1.20
CA SER A 77 -4.63 -1.34 -0.86
C SER A 77 -3.30 -0.87 -0.29
N ALA A 78 -2.71 0.21 -0.83
CA ALA A 78 -1.50 0.81 -0.29
C ALA A 78 -1.71 1.26 1.16
N VAL A 79 -2.79 1.98 1.45
CA VAL A 79 -3.12 2.44 2.81
C VAL A 79 -3.37 1.27 3.76
N ASN A 80 -4.22 0.32 3.37
CA ASN A 80 -4.56 -0.83 4.21
C ASN A 80 -3.35 -1.74 4.48
N LYS A 81 -2.45 -1.88 3.51
CA LYS A 81 -1.22 -2.67 3.70
C LYS A 81 -0.14 -1.90 4.44
N ALA A 82 -0.10 -0.57 4.29
CA ALA A 82 0.79 0.29 5.08
C ALA A 82 0.50 0.18 6.58
N SER A 83 -0.78 0.19 6.99
CA SER A 83 -1.12 0.05 8.41
C SER A 83 -0.63 -1.27 9.01
N GLU A 84 -0.74 -2.37 8.27
CA GLU A 84 -0.20 -3.67 8.69
C GLU A 84 1.35 -3.70 8.69
N VAL A 85 1.97 -3.15 7.65
CA VAL A 85 3.43 -3.22 7.44
C VAL A 85 4.18 -2.31 8.39
N PHE A 86 3.75 -1.05 8.57
CA PHE A 86 4.45 -0.11 9.44
C PHE A 86 4.42 -0.53 10.90
N TYR A 87 3.38 -1.28 11.33
CA TYR A 87 3.32 -1.83 12.68
C TYR A 87 4.27 -3.03 12.87
N LYS A 88 4.42 -3.88 11.85
CA LYS A 88 5.13 -5.17 11.96
C LYS A 88 6.60 -5.12 11.54
N LEU A 89 6.96 -4.25 10.59
CA LEU A 89 8.27 -4.27 9.93
C LEU A 89 9.09 -3.03 10.27
N HIS A 90 10.14 -3.24 11.07
CA HIS A 90 11.07 -2.17 11.43
C HIS A 90 11.85 -1.62 10.23
N GLY A 91 11.90 -0.29 10.13
CA GLY A 91 12.65 0.45 9.12
C GLY A 91 11.95 0.63 7.78
N VAL A 92 10.73 0.11 7.60
CA VAL A 92 9.88 0.46 6.45
C VAL A 92 9.20 1.79 6.75
N LYS A 93 9.50 2.83 5.95
CA LYS A 93 9.00 4.20 6.18
C LYS A 93 8.03 4.66 5.11
N THR A 94 8.12 4.09 3.91
CA THR A 94 7.24 4.44 2.79
C THR A 94 6.83 3.19 2.03
N ILE A 95 5.66 3.26 1.41
CA ILE A 95 5.17 2.28 0.45
C ILE A 95 4.85 3.02 -0.84
N GLU A 96 5.47 2.57 -1.92
CA GLU A 96 5.30 3.10 -3.26
C GLU A 96 4.37 2.19 -4.06
N VAL A 97 3.54 2.80 -4.91
CA VAL A 97 2.66 2.08 -5.84
C VAL A 97 3.24 2.18 -7.23
N HIS A 98 3.63 1.03 -7.79
CA HIS A 98 4.15 0.91 -9.15
C HIS A 98 3.10 0.24 -10.03
N VAL A 99 2.83 0.80 -11.21
CA VAL A 99 1.87 0.22 -12.16
C VAL A 99 2.61 -0.67 -13.16
N ALA A 100 2.08 -1.87 -13.39
CA ALA A 100 2.50 -2.79 -14.45
C ALA A 100 1.33 -3.03 -15.41
N THR A 101 1.54 -2.75 -16.69
CA THR A 101 0.52 -2.89 -17.73
C THR A 101 0.97 -3.85 -18.83
N CYS A 102 0.01 -4.32 -19.62
CA CYS A 102 0.25 -5.12 -20.82
C CYS A 102 -0.81 -4.81 -21.88
N ALA A 103 -0.54 -5.18 -23.12
CA ALA A 103 -1.50 -5.04 -24.21
C ALA A 103 -2.79 -5.84 -23.91
N LYS A 104 -3.93 -5.27 -24.30
CA LYS A 104 -5.23 -5.92 -24.19
C LYS A 104 -5.37 -6.95 -25.32
N ARG A 105 -5.92 -8.13 -25.02
CA ARG A 105 -6.34 -9.13 -26.02
C ARG A 105 -7.85 -9.38 -25.91
N LYS A 106 -8.51 -9.55 -27.06
CA LYS A 106 -9.96 -9.75 -27.13
C LYS A 106 -10.35 -11.00 -26.32
N LYS A 107 -11.38 -10.87 -25.47
CA LYS A 107 -11.90 -11.95 -24.59
C LYS A 107 -10.89 -12.55 -23.59
N VAL A 108 -9.70 -11.95 -23.41
CA VAL A 108 -8.71 -12.43 -22.43
C VAL A 108 -8.58 -11.41 -21.29
N PRO A 109 -8.74 -11.82 -20.01
CA PRO A 109 -8.49 -10.93 -18.87
C PRO A 109 -6.98 -10.78 -18.62
N THR A 110 -6.27 -10.11 -19.54
CA THR A 110 -4.81 -10.05 -19.59
C THR A 110 -4.19 -9.53 -18.29
N TRP A 111 -4.81 -8.56 -17.62
CA TRP A 111 -4.33 -8.03 -16.34
C TRP A 111 -4.36 -9.07 -15.20
N LYS A 112 -5.39 -9.95 -15.14
CA LYS A 112 -5.44 -11.04 -14.15
C LYS A 112 -4.38 -12.11 -14.44
N ARG A 113 -4.15 -12.38 -15.72
CA ARG A 113 -3.09 -13.30 -16.16
C ARG A 113 -1.71 -12.72 -15.86
N LEU A 114 -1.51 -11.42 -16.06
CA LEU A 114 -0.24 -10.75 -15.73
C LEU A 114 0.04 -10.81 -14.23
N GLU A 115 -0.95 -10.57 -13.37
CA GLU A 115 -0.82 -10.75 -11.92
C GLU A 115 -0.41 -12.18 -11.56
N SER A 116 -1.09 -13.18 -12.15
CA SER A 116 -0.76 -14.58 -11.90
C SER A 116 0.66 -14.92 -12.36
N ALA A 117 1.06 -14.43 -13.53
CA ALA A 117 2.40 -14.64 -14.08
C ALA A 117 3.50 -13.94 -13.26
N LEU A 118 3.25 -12.72 -12.77
CA LEU A 118 4.19 -12.00 -11.90
C LEU A 118 4.34 -12.67 -10.54
N LEU A 119 3.24 -13.14 -9.94
CA LEU A 119 3.29 -13.89 -8.68
C LEU A 119 4.02 -15.23 -8.84
N ASP A 120 3.81 -15.92 -9.97
CA ASP A 120 4.54 -17.16 -10.29
C ASP A 120 6.04 -16.90 -10.50
N ALA A 121 6.38 -15.86 -11.26
CA ALA A 121 7.77 -15.44 -11.47
C ALA A 121 8.46 -15.04 -10.16
N PHE A 122 7.77 -14.29 -9.29
CA PHE A 122 8.25 -13.91 -7.96
C PHE A 122 8.47 -15.16 -7.10
N ARG A 123 7.52 -16.09 -7.08
CA ARG A 123 7.64 -17.34 -6.32
C ARG A 123 8.78 -18.21 -6.80
N LYS A 124 9.00 -18.30 -8.12
CA LYS A 124 10.15 -19.02 -8.69
C LYS A 124 11.48 -18.38 -8.28
N ARG A 125 11.52 -17.04 -8.20
CA ARG A 125 12.72 -16.28 -7.82
C ARG A 125 13.02 -16.39 -6.33
N TYR A 126 12.03 -16.20 -5.46
CA TYR A 126 12.22 -16.07 -4.01
C TYR A 126 11.77 -17.28 -3.18
N PHE A 127 11.23 -18.32 -3.82
CA PHE A 127 10.63 -19.52 -3.20
C PHE A 127 9.46 -19.26 -2.23
N GLU A 128 8.89 -18.06 -2.28
CA GLU A 128 7.69 -17.69 -1.53
C GLU A 128 6.93 -16.54 -2.22
N LEU A 129 5.76 -16.18 -1.69
CA LEU A 129 4.97 -15.05 -2.19
C LEU A 129 5.43 -13.74 -1.54
N PRO A 130 5.11 -12.58 -2.11
CA PRO A 130 5.28 -11.31 -1.41
C PRO A 130 4.58 -11.34 -0.06
N HIS A 131 5.16 -10.69 0.97
CA HIS A 131 4.70 -10.78 2.37
C HIS A 131 3.20 -10.54 2.57
N GLN A 132 2.57 -9.70 1.74
CA GLN A 132 1.15 -9.36 1.84
C GLN A 132 0.24 -10.15 0.89
N ASN A 133 0.79 -11.03 0.04
CA ASN A 133 0.03 -11.94 -0.81
C ASN A 133 -0.17 -13.29 -0.11
N LYS A 134 -1.43 -13.65 0.17
CA LYS A 134 -1.78 -14.94 0.81
C LYS A 134 -2.19 -16.02 -0.18
N VAL A 135 -2.71 -15.62 -1.34
CA VAL A 135 -3.30 -16.53 -2.32
C VAL A 135 -2.29 -16.87 -3.41
N ARG A 136 -2.17 -18.17 -3.73
CA ARG A 136 -1.29 -18.64 -4.81
C ARG A 136 -1.87 -18.23 -6.17
N PRO A 137 -1.00 -17.88 -7.14
CA PRO A 137 -1.45 -17.59 -8.50
C PRO A 137 -2.08 -18.82 -9.14
N LYS A 138 -2.99 -18.58 -10.08
CA LYS A 138 -3.44 -19.63 -11.00
C LYS A 138 -2.29 -19.99 -11.95
N VAL A 139 -2.35 -21.18 -12.53
CA VAL A 139 -1.33 -21.70 -13.45
C VAL A 139 -1.02 -20.66 -14.52
N ASN A 140 0.27 -20.36 -14.68
CA ASN A 140 0.77 -19.49 -15.74
C ASN A 140 0.66 -20.23 -17.07
N ASP A 141 -0.09 -19.66 -18.01
CA ASP A 141 -0.39 -20.22 -19.33
C ASP A 141 0.66 -19.86 -20.39
N GLY A 142 1.77 -19.22 -20.00
CA GLY A 142 2.85 -18.83 -20.92
C GLY A 142 2.56 -17.59 -21.75
N LEU A 143 1.49 -16.85 -21.45
CA LEU A 143 1.10 -15.65 -22.20
C LEU A 143 2.16 -14.53 -22.18
N PHE A 144 2.99 -14.49 -21.14
CA PHE A 144 4.03 -13.48 -20.94
C PHE A 144 5.40 -14.14 -20.90
N GLY A 145 6.37 -13.57 -21.64
CA GLY A 145 7.74 -14.07 -21.65
C GLY A 145 8.40 -14.01 -20.27
N SER A 146 9.02 -15.10 -19.85
CA SER A 146 9.71 -15.23 -18.55
C SER A 146 10.73 -14.10 -18.33
N ASN A 147 11.53 -13.79 -19.35
CA ASN A 147 12.55 -12.73 -19.28
C ASN A 147 11.95 -11.35 -18.97
N ALA A 148 10.79 -11.02 -19.54
CA ALA A 148 10.15 -9.73 -19.28
C ALA A 148 9.63 -9.64 -17.83
N LEU A 149 9.05 -10.73 -17.31
CA LEU A 149 8.59 -10.82 -15.93
C LEU A 149 9.76 -10.72 -14.95
N GLN A 150 10.86 -11.43 -15.23
CA GLN A 150 12.06 -11.41 -14.38
C GLN A 150 12.74 -10.03 -14.39
N LYS A 151 12.87 -9.39 -15.56
CA LYS A 151 13.37 -8.00 -15.65
C LYS A 151 12.51 -7.03 -14.83
N LEU A 152 11.20 -7.20 -14.83
CA LEU A 152 10.31 -6.35 -14.03
C LEU A 152 10.54 -6.56 -12.53
N ILE A 153 10.63 -7.81 -12.08
CA ILE A 153 10.90 -8.14 -10.67
C ILE A 153 12.27 -7.63 -10.22
N ALA A 154 13.31 -7.79 -11.07
CA ALA A 154 14.68 -7.38 -10.77
C ALA A 154 14.82 -5.87 -10.51
N ARG A 155 13.89 -5.02 -10.98
CA ARG A 155 13.86 -3.58 -10.65
C ARG A 155 13.73 -3.31 -9.15
N PHE A 156 13.28 -4.30 -8.38
CA PHE A 156 13.05 -4.21 -6.94
C PHE A 156 14.09 -4.99 -6.12
N GLU A 157 15.16 -5.46 -6.76
CA GLU A 157 16.29 -6.16 -6.14
C GLU A 157 17.43 -5.18 -5.79
N PRO A 158 18.31 -5.54 -4.84
CA PRO A 158 19.59 -4.85 -4.69
C PRO A 158 20.36 -4.84 -6.00
N LYS A 159 21.00 -3.70 -6.31
CA LYS A 159 21.97 -3.61 -7.40
C LYS A 159 23.27 -4.30 -7.02
#